data_AF-A0A953LNT1-F1
#
_entry.id   AF-A0A953LNT1-F1
#
_cell.length_a   1.000
_cell.length_b   1.000
_cell.length_c   1.000
_cell.angle_alpha   90.00
_cell.angle_beta   90.00
_cell.angle_gamma   90.00
#
_symmetry.space_group_name_H-M   'P 1'
#
loop_
_entity.id
_entity.type
_entity.pdbx_description
1 polymer ?
#
loop_
_entity_poly.entity_id
_entity_poly.type
_entity_poly.pdbx_seq_one_letter_code
_entity_poly.pdbx_strand_id
1 'polypeptide(L)'
;LVALRGSRLAYMNRPTFNWLFENSVAFNRYLVRQFNERLGQFIALVEYDRSLDATARLARGIAWLFNPVLYPDSGRHLEISQEEIGLLSGLSRPVTNKALQTLEAKGLLLVERNGLTVLNLKGLRDFGD
;
A
#
# COMPACT_ATOMS: atom_id res chain seq x y z
N LEU A 1 9.00 10.46 -8.54
CA LEU A 1 7.90 10.68 -7.59
C LEU A 1 6.88 11.57 -8.27
N VAL A 2 5.60 11.18 -8.26
CA VAL A 2 4.49 12.01 -8.72
C VAL A 2 3.54 12.19 -7.54
N ALA A 3 3.07 13.42 -7.31
CA ALA A 3 2.08 13.69 -6.29
C ALA A 3 0.68 13.53 -6.89
N LEU A 4 -0.13 12.63 -6.33
CA LEU A 4 -1.53 12.44 -6.74
C LEU A 4 -2.43 13.58 -6.26
N ARG A 5 -2.02 14.27 -5.19
CA ARG A 5 -2.75 15.35 -4.54
C ARG A 5 -1.80 16.32 -3.84
N GLY A 6 -2.34 17.44 -3.35
CA GLY A 6 -1.59 18.41 -2.54
C GLY A 6 -0.84 17.70 -1.41
N SER A 7 0.49 17.73 -1.46
CA SER A 7 1.36 16.93 -0.60
C SER A 7 2.39 17.80 0.09
N ARG A 8 2.69 17.50 1.36
CA ARG A 8 3.78 18.12 2.12
C ARG A 8 4.89 17.09 2.28
N LEU A 9 6.08 17.43 1.83
CA LEU A 9 7.25 16.56 1.90
C LEU A 9 8.30 17.18 2.83
N ALA A 10 8.81 16.37 3.75
CA ALA A 10 9.98 16.72 4.56
C ALA A 10 11.24 16.17 3.88
N TYR A 11 12.19 17.04 3.59
CA TYR A 11 13.48 16.67 3.01
C TYR A 11 14.55 16.67 4.09
N MET A 12 15.38 15.63 4.10
CA MET A 12 16.57 15.56 4.93
C MET A 12 17.79 15.79 4.05
N ASN A 13 18.68 16.69 4.46
CA ASN A 13 19.93 16.87 3.73
C ASN A 13 20.79 15.59 3.86
N ARG A 14 21.52 15.25 2.79
CA ARG A 14 22.33 14.02 2.73
C ARG A 14 23.39 13.95 3.84
N PRO A 15 24.14 15.04 4.17
CA PRO A 15 25.10 15.00 5.27
C PRO A 15 24.49 14.62 6.62
N THR A 16 23.34 15.18 7.00
CA THR A 16 22.61 14.87 8.22
C THR A 16 22.14 13.42 8.23
N PHE A 17 21.64 12.91 7.11
CA PHE A 17 21.29 11.49 6.98
C PHE A 17 22.50 10.59 7.26
N ASN A 18 23.63 10.86 6.60
CA ASN A 18 24.85 10.06 6.77
C ASN A 18 25.37 10.13 8.20
N TRP A 19 25.36 11.32 8.81
CA TRP A 19 25.77 11.46 10.20
C TRP A 19 24.88 10.64 11.14
N LEU A 20 23.54 10.69 10.98
CA LEU A 20 22.63 9.88 11.77
C LEU A 20 22.84 8.38 11.54
N PHE A 21 23.08 7.97 10.29
CA PHE A 21 23.35 6.58 9.95
C PHE A 21 24.64 6.07 10.60
N GLU A 22 25.70 6.87 10.61
CA GLU A 22 26.99 6.49 11.22
C GLU A 22 26.95 6.56 12.76
N ASN A 23 26.16 7.47 13.34
CA ASN A 23 26.28 7.83 14.76
C ASN A 23 25.06 7.50 15.63
N SER A 24 23.91 7.09 15.06
CA SER A 24 22.67 6.84 15.83
C SER A 24 22.16 5.41 15.68
N VAL A 25 22.33 4.61 16.74
CA VAL A 25 21.78 3.26 16.82
C VAL A 25 20.26 3.24 16.70
N ALA A 26 19.57 4.22 17.30
CA ALA A 26 18.12 4.33 17.21
C ALA A 26 17.66 4.58 15.76
N PHE A 27 18.35 5.46 15.05
CA PHE A 27 18.07 5.73 13.63
C PHE A 27 18.33 4.48 12.77
N ASN A 28 19.41 3.75 13.01
CA ASN A 28 19.71 2.51 12.29
C ASN A 28 18.65 1.43 12.52
N ARG A 29 18.21 1.23 13.77
CA ARG A 29 17.12 0.28 14.08
C ARG A 29 15.82 0.70 13.40
N TYR A 30 15.52 2.00 13.37
CA TYR A 30 14.38 2.52 12.64
C TYR A 30 14.48 2.20 11.13
N LEU A 31 15.61 2.49 10.49
CA LEU A 31 15.83 2.20 9.07
C LEU A 31 15.68 0.71 8.75
N VAL A 32 16.32 -0.17 9.52
CA VAL A 32 16.23 -1.63 9.32
C VAL A 32 14.78 -2.10 9.43
N ARG A 33 14.03 -1.61 10.43
CA ARG A 33 12.60 -1.96 10.56
C ARG A 33 11.81 -1.51 9.33
N GLN A 34 12.01 -0.28 8.86
CA GLN A 34 11.32 0.24 7.67
C GLN A 34 11.67 -0.54 6.40
N PHE A 35 12.95 -0.92 6.23
CA PHE A 35 13.39 -1.73 5.09
C PHE A 35 12.83 -3.15 5.14
N ASN A 36 12.84 -3.80 6.30
CA ASN A 36 12.30 -5.16 6.45
C ASN A 36 10.81 -5.22 6.12
N GLU A 37 10.03 -4.23 6.56
CA GLU A 37 8.61 -4.13 6.21
C GLU A 37 8.40 -3.96 4.70
N ARG A 38 9.17 -3.10 4.03
CA ARG A 38 9.07 -2.91 2.58
C ARG A 38 9.55 -4.13 1.80
N LEU A 39 10.57 -4.83 2.29
CA LEU A 39 11.10 -6.03 1.65
C LEU A 39 10.14 -7.21 1.78
N GLY A 40 9.57 -7.46 2.96
CA GLY A 40 8.57 -8.51 3.15
C GLY A 40 7.36 -8.32 2.24
N GLN A 41 6.94 -7.07 2.05
CA GLN A 41 5.87 -6.69 1.13
C GLN A 41 6.23 -6.93 -0.33
N PHE A 42 7.45 -6.57 -0.73
CA PHE A 42 7.94 -6.84 -2.09
C PHE A 42 7.99 -8.35 -2.37
N ILE A 43 8.48 -9.15 -1.43
CA ILE A 43 8.52 -10.62 -1.57
C ILE A 43 7.11 -11.20 -1.72
N ALA A 44 6.16 -10.79 -0.87
CA ALA A 44 4.77 -11.21 -0.99
C ALA A 44 4.19 -10.82 -2.37
N LEU A 45 4.41 -9.59 -2.83
CA LEU A 45 3.93 -9.14 -4.13
C LEU A 45 4.50 -9.95 -5.30
N VAL A 46 5.77 -10.37 -5.22
CA VAL A 46 6.42 -11.23 -6.23
C VAL A 46 5.90 -12.66 -6.18
N GLU A 47 5.67 -13.21 -4.99
CA GLU A 47 5.11 -14.55 -4.82
C GLU A 47 3.71 -14.64 -5.45
N TYR A 48 2.87 -13.64 -5.23
CA TYR A 48 1.50 -13.63 -5.76
C TYR A 48 1.38 -13.20 -7.21
N ASP A 49 2.35 -12.50 -7.79
CA ASP A 49 2.39 -12.30 -9.25
C ASP A 49 2.34 -13.64 -10.00
N ARG A 50 2.87 -14.70 -9.38
CA ARG A 50 2.84 -16.06 -9.94
C ARG A 50 1.45 -16.71 -9.89
N SER A 51 0.53 -16.18 -9.08
CA SER A 51 -0.84 -16.70 -8.91
C SER A 51 -1.81 -16.23 -10.02
N LEU A 52 -1.44 -15.27 -10.86
CA LEU A 52 -2.26 -14.69 -11.95
C LEU A 52 -3.63 -14.09 -11.55
N ASP A 53 -4.04 -14.08 -10.27
CA ASP A 53 -5.29 -13.47 -9.83
C ASP A 53 -5.13 -11.96 -9.59
N ALA A 54 -5.65 -11.17 -10.53
CA ALA A 54 -5.68 -9.71 -10.44
C ALA A 54 -6.47 -9.19 -9.23
N THR A 55 -7.47 -9.93 -8.74
CA THR A 55 -8.29 -9.51 -7.59
C THR A 55 -7.50 -9.63 -6.29
N ALA A 56 -6.81 -10.76 -6.08
CA ALA A 56 -5.90 -10.94 -4.96
C ALA A 56 -4.76 -9.93 -4.95
N ARG A 57 -4.15 -9.67 -6.12
CA ARG A 57 -3.14 -8.61 -6.27
C ARG A 57 -3.69 -7.25 -5.84
N LEU A 58 -4.89 -6.88 -6.29
CA LEU A 58 -5.52 -5.61 -5.93
C LEU A 58 -5.81 -5.52 -4.43
N ALA A 59 -6.38 -6.58 -3.84
CA ALA A 59 -6.71 -6.64 -2.42
C ALA A 59 -5.49 -6.40 -1.53
N ARG A 60 -4.38 -7.08 -1.84
CA ARG A 60 -3.12 -6.94 -1.11
C ARG A 60 -2.45 -5.58 -1.34
N GLY A 61 -2.49 -5.08 -2.57
CA GLY A 61 -2.02 -3.72 -2.90
C GLY A 61 -2.73 -2.65 -2.07
N ILE A 62 -4.06 -2.76 -1.93
CA ILE A 62 -4.86 -1.89 -1.06
C ILE A 62 -4.49 -2.10 0.41
N ALA A 63 -4.42 -3.35 0.87
CA ALA A 63 -4.08 -3.66 2.28
C ALA A 63 -2.70 -3.12 2.70
N TRP A 64 -1.74 -3.03 1.76
CA TRP A 64 -0.42 -2.49 2.02
C TRP A 64 -0.44 -1.00 2.39
N LEU A 65 -1.36 -0.23 1.80
CA LEU A 65 -1.52 1.20 2.11
C LEU A 65 -1.98 1.45 3.56
N PHE A 66 -2.33 0.39 4.29
CA PHE A 66 -2.69 0.38 5.70
C PHE A 66 -1.71 -0.44 6.56
N ASN A 67 -0.45 -0.58 6.14
CA ASN A 67 0.59 -1.18 6.99
C ASN A 67 0.86 -0.25 8.20
N PRO A 68 0.64 -0.67 9.45
CA PRO A 68 0.75 0.19 10.62
C PRO A 68 2.20 0.59 10.98
N VAL A 69 3.20 -0.12 10.46
CA VAL A 69 4.61 0.21 10.68
C VAL A 69 5.10 1.26 9.69
N LEU A 70 4.61 1.21 8.44
CA LEU A 70 4.94 2.18 7.40
C LEU A 70 4.02 3.41 7.43
N TYR A 71 2.78 3.23 7.88
CA TYR A 71 1.69 4.22 7.86
C TYR A 71 0.90 4.17 9.19
N PRO A 72 1.50 4.54 10.33
CA PRO A 72 0.89 4.38 11.65
C PRO A 72 -0.43 5.14 11.84
N ASP A 73 -0.59 6.28 11.16
CA ASP A 73 -1.77 7.15 11.25
C ASP A 73 -2.76 6.94 10.08
N SER A 74 -2.62 5.83 9.34
CA SER A 74 -3.56 5.52 8.27
C SER A 74 -4.92 5.17 8.87
N GLY A 75 -5.95 5.95 8.50
CA GLY A 75 -7.33 5.69 8.87
C GLY A 75 -7.89 4.45 8.17
N ARG A 76 -9.18 4.42 7.85
CA ARG A 76 -9.77 3.35 7.01
C ARG A 76 -10.11 3.79 5.60
N HIS A 77 -9.99 5.08 5.32
CA HIS A 77 -10.39 5.69 4.06
C HIS A 77 -9.16 6.11 3.26
N LEU A 78 -9.18 5.82 1.96
CA LEU A 78 -8.21 6.31 0.98
C LEU A 78 -8.93 7.23 0.00
N GLU A 79 -8.49 8.49 -0.03
CA GLU A 79 -8.83 9.42 -1.11
C GLU A 79 -8.02 9.05 -2.35
N ILE A 80 -8.59 8.14 -3.15
CA ILE A 80 -7.98 7.62 -4.37
C ILE A 80 -9.08 7.19 -5.35
N SER A 81 -8.92 7.57 -6.62
CA SER A 81 -9.81 7.14 -7.69
C SER A 81 -9.52 5.70 -8.13
N GLN A 82 -10.50 5.07 -8.77
CA GLN A 82 -10.34 3.73 -9.35
C GLN A 82 -9.23 3.68 -10.42
N GLU A 83 -9.03 4.78 -11.14
CA GLU A 83 -7.95 4.92 -12.10
C GLU A 83 -6.58 4.93 -11.41
N GLU A 84 -6.42 5.69 -10.35
CA GLU A 84 -5.17 5.74 -9.57
C GLU A 84 -4.89 4.40 -8.89
N ILE A 85 -5.92 3.71 -8.39
CA ILE A 85 -5.80 2.34 -7.87
C ILE A 85 -5.26 1.39 -8.96
N GLY A 86 -5.79 1.49 -10.18
CA GLY A 86 -5.34 0.69 -11.32
C GLY A 86 -3.88 0.95 -11.68
N LEU A 87 -3.49 2.23 -11.72
CA LEU A 87 -2.10 2.65 -11.92
C LEU A 87 -1.16 2.11 -10.84
N LEU A 88 -1.56 2.17 -9.56
CA LEU A 88 -0.78 1.64 -8.44
C LEU A 88 -0.62 0.11 -8.50
N SER A 89 -1.63 -0.58 -9.02
CA SER A 89 -1.66 -2.04 -9.04
C SER A 89 -1.13 -2.64 -10.35
N GLY A 90 -0.74 -1.80 -11.32
CA GLY A 90 -0.33 -2.23 -12.66
C GLY A 90 -1.45 -2.89 -13.47
N LEU A 91 -2.71 -2.62 -13.13
CA LEU A 91 -3.89 -3.21 -13.75
C LEU A 91 -4.57 -2.22 -14.71
N SER A 92 -5.19 -2.74 -15.76
CA SER A 92 -6.05 -1.91 -16.61
C SER A 92 -7.31 -1.46 -15.85
N ARG A 93 -7.92 -0.35 -16.28
CA ARG A 93 -9.16 0.16 -15.66
C ARG A 93 -10.29 -0.89 -15.61
N PRO A 94 -10.60 -1.65 -16.69
CA PRO A 94 -11.67 -2.66 -16.64
C PRO A 94 -11.39 -3.77 -15.62
N VAL A 95 -10.14 -4.24 -15.55
CA VAL A 95 -9.73 -5.30 -14.60
C VAL A 95 -9.80 -4.78 -13.16
N THR A 96 -9.34 -3.54 -12.93
CA THR A 96 -9.41 -2.89 -11.62
C THR A 96 -10.85 -2.77 -11.14
N ASN A 97 -11.76 -2.29 -11.98
CA ASN A 97 -13.16 -2.12 -11.61
C ASN A 97 -13.84 -3.45 -11.27
N LYS A 98 -13.58 -4.50 -12.07
CA LYS A 98 -14.11 -5.84 -11.80
C LYS A 98 -13.59 -6.41 -10.48
N ALA A 99 -12.31 -6.22 -10.19
CA ALA A 99 -11.72 -6.65 -8.93
C ALA A 99 -12.31 -5.87 -7.74
N LEU A 100 -12.45 -4.55 -7.84
CA LEU A 100 -13.09 -3.72 -6.81
C LEU A 100 -14.53 -4.16 -6.51
N GLN A 101 -15.34 -4.40 -7.55
CA GLN A 101 -16.70 -4.94 -7.38
C GLN A 101 -16.71 -6.29 -6.66
N THR A 102 -15.73 -7.16 -6.96
CA THR A 102 -15.61 -8.47 -6.32
C THR A 102 -15.27 -8.35 -4.83
N LEU A 103 -14.36 -7.43 -4.49
CA LEU A 103 -13.96 -7.18 -3.10
C LEU A 103 -15.09 -6.51 -2.29
N GLU A 104 -15.84 -5.61 -2.92
CA GLU A 104 -17.01 -4.97 -2.34
C GLU A 104 -18.15 -5.95 -2.10
N ALA A 105 -18.46 -6.83 -3.07
CA ALA A 105 -19.47 -7.88 -2.91
C ALA A 105 -19.15 -8.87 -1.76
N LYS A 106 -17.87 -9.02 -1.42
CA LYS A 106 -17.39 -9.81 -0.28
C LYS A 106 -17.34 -9.02 1.04
N GLY A 107 -17.76 -7.75 1.04
CA GLY A 107 -17.79 -6.90 2.22
C GLY A 107 -16.40 -6.51 2.75
N LEU A 108 -15.37 -6.55 1.89
CA LEU A 108 -13.99 -6.26 2.31
C LEU A 108 -13.67 -4.77 2.26
N LEU A 109 -14.30 -4.06 1.34
CA LEU A 109 -14.17 -2.63 1.12
C LEU A 109 -15.48 -2.05 0.59
N LEU A 110 -15.59 -0.72 0.62
CA LEU A 110 -16.64 0.06 -0.01
C LEU A 110 -15.98 0.99 -1.03
N VAL A 111 -16.46 0.97 -2.27
CA VAL A 111 -15.98 1.84 -3.34
C VAL A 111 -16.84 3.11 -3.35
N GLU A 112 -16.18 4.26 -3.27
CA GLU A 112 -16.84 5.56 -3.27
C GLU A 112 -16.43 6.33 -4.54
N ARG A 113 -17.16 7.40 -4.87
CA ARG A 113 -16.92 8.17 -6.10
C ARG A 113 -15.49 8.69 -6.21
N ASN A 114 -14.91 9.13 -5.09
CA ASN A 114 -13.57 9.71 -5.02
C ASN A 114 -12.69 9.02 -3.95
N GLY A 115 -13.02 7.78 -3.59
CA GLY A 115 -12.28 7.10 -2.53
C GLY A 115 -12.66 5.65 -2.34
N LEU A 116 -12.04 5.05 -1.34
CA LEU A 116 -12.23 3.66 -0.97
C LEU A 116 -12.12 3.53 0.54
N THR A 117 -13.11 2.90 1.15
CA THR A 117 -13.14 2.63 2.58
C THR A 117 -12.90 1.15 2.84
N VAL A 118 -11.88 0.80 3.60
CA VAL A 118 -11.58 -0.58 3.99
C VAL A 118 -12.50 -0.98 5.15
N LEU A 119 -13.29 -2.02 4.93
CA LEU A 119 -14.22 -2.58 5.92
C LEU A 119 -13.56 -3.72 6.70
N ASN A 120 -12.77 -4.56 6.03
CA ASN A 120 -12.07 -5.69 6.62
C ASN A 120 -10.63 -5.79 6.10
N LEU A 121 -9.70 -5.15 6.82
CA LEU A 121 -8.28 -5.14 6.45
C LEU A 121 -7.65 -6.54 6.48
N LYS A 122 -8.03 -7.39 7.45
CA LYS A 122 -7.52 -8.76 7.53
C LYS A 122 -7.98 -9.57 6.32
N GLY A 123 -9.26 -9.47 5.96
CA GLY A 123 -9.82 -10.15 4.79
C GLY A 123 -9.20 -9.69 3.47
N LEU A 124 -8.73 -8.44 3.37
CA LEU A 124 -7.94 -7.99 2.20
C LEU A 124 -6.52 -8.57 2.17
N ARG A 125 -5.87 -8.74 3.34
CA ARG A 125 -4.52 -9.32 3.44
C ARG A 125 -4.52 -10.79 3.06
N ASP A 126 -5.51 -11.52 3.55
CA ASP A 126 -5.62 -12.97 3.39
C ASP A 126 -6.41 -13.36 2.12
N PHE A 127 -6.68 -12.40 1.22
CA PHE A 127 -7.52 -12.66 0.05
C PHE A 127 -6.79 -13.58 -0.95
N GLY A 128 -7.34 -14.76 -1.19
CA GLY A 128 -6.81 -15.72 -2.15
C GLY A 128 -5.68 -16.60 -1.60
N ASP A 129 -5.41 -16.54 -0.30
CA ASP A 129 -4.72 -17.59 0.46
C ASP A 129 -5.70 -18.69 0.90
#